data_AF-A0A2K8T7I5-F1
#
_entry.id   AF-A0A2K8T7I5-F1
#
_cell.length_a   1.000
_cell.length_b   1.000
_cell.length_c   1.000
_cell.angle_alpha   90.00
_cell.angle_beta   90.00
_cell.angle_gamma   90.00
#
_symmetry.space_group_name_H-M   'P 1'
#
loop_
_entity.id
_entity.type
_entity.pdbx_description
1 polymer ?
#
loop_
_entity_poly.entity_id
_entity_poly.type
_entity_poly.pdbx_seq_one_letter_code
_entity_poly.pdbx_strand_id
1 'polypeptide(L)'
;MAINPATINPLALPSVSLHQRSQLPSQPCIYFAIDLDGQIQYIGRSINPKARWALHHKYSELHEIGGIRLSYLHIDDVSLLSQIEAALIAWFNPPLNQTTNLNPFASGMLGLRLRVGKRAEEIAVELGVAVSTVRNWDQLKTAPRMTPVGLQKLMQVYNCTFDELVQAKLESENV
;
A
#
# COMPACT_ATOMS: atom_id res chain seq x y z
N MET A 1 19.46 7.90 -2.81
CA MET A 1 20.20 7.22 -3.90
C MET A 1 19.17 6.62 -4.84
N ALA A 2 19.23 6.87 -6.16
CA ALA A 2 18.24 6.31 -7.09
C ALA A 2 18.54 4.82 -7.32
N ILE A 3 17.58 3.95 -7.02
CA ILE A 3 17.65 2.53 -7.42
C ILE A 3 17.36 2.44 -8.91
N ASN A 4 18.16 1.65 -9.64
CA ASN A 4 17.89 1.28 -11.03
C ASN A 4 17.10 -0.06 -11.04
N PRO A 5 15.82 -0.07 -11.47
CA PRO A 5 15.04 -1.31 -11.52
C PRO A 5 15.68 -2.42 -12.36
N ALA A 6 16.41 -2.06 -13.43
CA ALA A 6 17.03 -3.02 -14.33
C ALA A 6 18.15 -3.86 -13.69
N THR A 7 18.72 -3.41 -12.56
CA THR A 7 19.77 -4.14 -11.84
C THR A 7 19.21 -5.07 -10.76
N ILE A 8 17.90 -5.04 -10.50
CA ILE A 8 17.26 -5.88 -9.49
C ILE A 8 16.72 -7.14 -10.14
N ASN A 9 17.11 -8.30 -9.60
CA ASN A 9 16.52 -9.59 -9.95
C ASN A 9 15.65 -10.10 -8.78
N PRO A 10 14.32 -9.90 -8.81
CA PRO A 10 13.43 -10.31 -7.72
C PRO A 10 13.41 -11.83 -7.45
N LEU A 11 13.78 -12.64 -8.44
CA LEU A 11 13.80 -14.11 -8.31
C LEU A 11 15.00 -14.60 -7.50
N ALA A 12 16.05 -13.79 -7.37
CA ALA A 12 17.30 -14.09 -6.66
C ALA A 12 17.35 -13.46 -5.25
N LEU A 13 16.37 -12.64 -4.88
CA LEU A 13 16.25 -12.05 -3.55
C LEU A 13 15.88 -13.11 -2.50
N PRO A 14 16.20 -12.86 -1.22
CA PRO A 14 15.67 -13.68 -0.14
C PRO A 14 14.13 -13.66 -0.19
N SER A 15 13.52 -14.81 0.06
CA SER A 15 12.07 -14.98 -0.07
C SER A 15 11.51 -15.99 0.92
N VAL A 16 10.22 -15.87 1.19
CA VAL A 16 9.44 -16.85 1.97
C VAL A 16 8.17 -17.21 1.19
N SER A 17 7.61 -18.40 1.42
CA SER A 17 6.27 -18.70 0.90
C SER A 17 5.23 -17.76 1.52
N LEU A 18 4.17 -17.40 0.77
CA LEU A 18 3.04 -16.65 1.31
C LEU A 18 2.41 -17.30 2.56
N HIS A 19 2.41 -18.64 2.63
CA HIS A 19 1.94 -19.38 3.80
C HIS A 19 2.85 -19.19 5.03
N GLN A 20 4.11 -18.86 4.81
CA GLN A 20 5.15 -18.61 5.82
C GLN A 20 5.42 -17.12 6.02
N ARG A 21 4.50 -16.23 5.61
CA ARG A 21 4.66 -14.77 5.71
C ARG A 21 5.00 -14.23 7.11
N SER A 22 4.73 -15.00 8.17
CA SER A 22 5.16 -14.68 9.54
C SER A 22 6.69 -14.70 9.73
N GLN A 23 7.43 -15.29 8.80
CA GLN A 23 8.90 -15.35 8.77
C GLN A 23 9.54 -14.16 8.03
N LEU A 24 8.73 -13.25 7.47
CA LEU A 24 9.26 -12.02 6.87
C LEU A 24 10.09 -11.21 7.88
N PRO A 25 11.04 -10.39 7.39
CA PRO A 25 11.81 -9.50 8.25
C PRO A 25 10.92 -8.47 8.96
N SER A 26 11.44 -7.88 10.03
CA SER A 26 10.81 -6.72 10.67
C SER A 26 11.42 -5.39 10.23
N GLN A 27 12.43 -5.44 9.35
CA GLN A 27 13.10 -4.29 8.79
C GLN A 27 12.38 -3.73 7.55
N PRO A 28 12.60 -2.44 7.21
CA PRO A 28 11.97 -1.83 6.05
C PRO A 28 12.39 -2.49 4.73
N CYS A 29 11.42 -2.76 3.86
CA CYS A 29 11.70 -3.41 2.59
C CYS A 29 10.67 -3.06 1.51
N ILE A 30 11.07 -3.31 0.26
CA ILE A 30 10.15 -3.59 -0.83
C ILE A 30 9.97 -5.11 -0.92
N TYR A 31 8.76 -5.60 -1.14
CA TYR A 31 8.50 -7.01 -1.37
C TYR A 31 7.75 -7.22 -2.68
N PHE A 32 8.06 -8.34 -3.32
CA PHE A 32 7.54 -8.80 -4.59
C PHE A 32 6.79 -10.10 -4.34
N ALA A 33 5.50 -10.13 -4.66
CA ALA A 33 4.72 -11.35 -4.72
C ALA A 33 4.90 -11.97 -6.11
N ILE A 34 5.49 -13.15 -6.15
CA ILE A 34 5.88 -13.83 -7.39
C ILE A 34 5.20 -15.19 -7.42
N ASP A 35 4.57 -15.53 -8.53
CA ASP A 35 3.95 -16.85 -8.73
C ASP A 35 4.96 -17.94 -9.13
N LEU A 36 4.44 -19.14 -9.40
CA LEU A 36 5.24 -20.31 -9.77
C LEU A 36 5.90 -20.17 -11.15
N ASP A 37 5.33 -19.35 -12.03
CA ASP A 37 5.87 -19.07 -13.38
C ASP A 37 6.95 -17.97 -13.34
N GLY A 38 7.23 -17.41 -12.15
CA GLY A 38 8.19 -16.34 -11.96
C GLY A 38 7.65 -14.95 -12.31
N GLN A 39 6.33 -14.81 -12.52
CA GLN A 39 5.71 -13.53 -12.81
C GLN A 39 5.43 -12.75 -11.52
N ILE A 40 5.71 -11.45 -11.55
CA ILE A 40 5.46 -10.57 -10.42
C ILE A 40 4.01 -10.13 -10.45
N GLN A 41 3.24 -10.63 -9.49
CA GLN A 41 1.81 -10.35 -9.36
C GLN A 41 1.52 -9.06 -8.58
N TYR A 42 2.36 -8.76 -7.59
CA TYR A 42 2.22 -7.57 -6.74
C TYR A 42 3.59 -7.09 -6.25
N ILE A 43 3.73 -5.77 -6.11
CA ILE A 43 4.85 -5.12 -5.42
C ILE A 43 4.28 -4.23 -4.33
N GLY A 44 4.84 -4.32 -3.13
CA GLY A 44 4.47 -3.46 -2.03
C GLY A 44 5.67 -3.06 -1.19
N ARG A 45 5.50 -2.03 -0.35
CA ARG A 45 6.48 -1.64 0.67
C ARG A 45 5.96 -1.80 2.08
N SER A 46 6.87 -1.87 3.04
CA SER A 46 6.56 -1.78 4.47
C SER A 46 7.80 -1.41 5.27
N ILE A 47 7.63 -0.67 6.38
CA ILE A 47 8.66 -0.51 7.41
C ILE A 47 8.80 -1.74 8.31
N ASN A 48 7.78 -2.59 8.35
CA ASN A 48 7.74 -3.83 9.11
C ASN A 48 6.86 -4.86 8.36
N PRO A 49 7.40 -5.58 7.36
CA PRO A 49 6.62 -6.47 6.52
C PRO A 49 6.03 -7.64 7.32
N LYS A 50 6.74 -8.16 8.34
CA LYS A 50 6.18 -9.16 9.26
C LYS A 50 4.85 -8.74 9.89
N ALA A 51 4.78 -7.52 10.42
CA ALA A 51 3.54 -7.00 11.01
C ALA A 51 2.47 -6.73 9.93
N ARG A 52 2.89 -6.09 8.83
CA ARG A 52 2.01 -5.73 7.70
C ARG A 52 1.30 -6.95 7.10
N TRP A 53 2.00 -8.07 7.00
CA TRP A 53 1.47 -9.31 6.42
C TRP A 53 0.52 -10.10 7.34
N ALA A 54 0.31 -9.68 8.58
CA ALA A 54 -0.69 -10.28 9.46
C ALA A 54 -2.13 -10.04 8.96
N LEU A 55 -2.40 -8.83 8.44
CA LEU A 55 -3.71 -8.39 7.96
C LEU A 55 -3.59 -7.71 6.58
N HIS A 56 -2.82 -8.31 5.66
CA HIS A 56 -2.57 -7.70 4.35
C HIS A 56 -3.80 -7.77 3.44
N HIS A 57 -4.21 -6.63 2.86
CA HIS A 57 -5.42 -6.56 2.04
C HIS A 57 -5.31 -7.40 0.73
N LYS A 58 -4.11 -7.51 0.13
CA LYS A 58 -3.86 -8.39 -1.03
C LYS A 58 -3.70 -9.87 -0.70
N TYR A 59 -3.82 -10.28 0.58
CA TYR A 59 -3.61 -11.68 0.95
C TYR A 59 -4.57 -12.62 0.22
N SER A 60 -5.87 -12.29 0.19
CA SER A 60 -6.88 -13.16 -0.44
C SER A 60 -6.62 -13.33 -1.94
N GLU A 61 -6.42 -12.22 -2.68
CA GLU A 61 -6.12 -12.25 -4.12
C GLU A 61 -4.86 -13.09 -4.43
N LEU A 62 -3.78 -12.90 -3.65
CA LEU A 62 -2.54 -13.66 -3.83
C LEU A 62 -2.67 -15.12 -3.40
N HIS A 63 -3.49 -15.40 -2.39
CA HIS A 63 -3.75 -16.76 -1.94
C HIS A 63 -4.56 -17.55 -2.99
N GLU A 64 -5.50 -16.89 -3.67
CA GLU A 64 -6.28 -17.47 -4.77
C GLU A 64 -5.42 -17.84 -5.98
N ILE A 65 -4.40 -17.04 -6.30
CA ILE A 65 -3.43 -17.37 -7.37
C ILE A 65 -2.68 -18.68 -7.02
N GLY A 66 -2.36 -18.88 -5.74
CA GLY A 66 -1.65 -20.05 -5.26
C GLY A 66 -0.14 -20.03 -5.58
N GLY A 67 0.65 -20.74 -4.77
CA GLY A 67 2.09 -20.88 -5.02
C GLY A 67 2.92 -19.59 -4.91
N ILE A 68 2.36 -18.52 -4.36
CA ILE A 68 3.05 -17.23 -4.22
C ILE A 68 4.24 -17.33 -3.25
N ARG A 69 5.38 -16.79 -3.68
CA ARG A 69 6.51 -16.41 -2.82
C ARG A 69 6.60 -14.90 -2.66
N LEU A 70 7.04 -14.48 -1.49
CA LEU A 70 7.30 -13.09 -1.14
C LEU A 70 8.81 -12.87 -1.10
N SER A 71 9.38 -12.43 -2.22
CA SER A 71 10.77 -11.96 -2.30
C SER A 71 10.87 -10.56 -1.73
N TYR A 72 11.97 -10.21 -1.06
CA TYR A 72 12.11 -8.88 -0.46
C TYR A 72 13.50 -8.26 -0.62
N LEU A 73 13.51 -6.95 -0.80
CA LEU A 73 14.68 -6.08 -0.91
C LEU A 73 14.72 -5.14 0.30
N HIS A 74 15.73 -5.29 1.15
CA HIS A 74 15.93 -4.42 2.31
C HIS A 74 16.27 -3.00 1.87
N ILE A 75 15.65 -2.01 2.52
CA ILE A 75 15.89 -0.59 2.28
C ILE A 75 16.24 0.07 3.61
N ASP A 76 17.47 0.57 3.73
CA ASP A 76 17.93 1.20 4.98
C ASP A 76 17.27 2.56 5.23
N ASP A 77 17.09 3.34 4.15
CA ASP A 77 16.49 4.67 4.22
C ASP A 77 14.98 4.60 3.93
N VAL A 78 14.19 4.63 5.00
CA VAL A 78 12.72 4.59 4.96
C VAL A 78 12.12 5.67 4.07
N SER A 79 12.76 6.84 3.94
CA SER A 79 12.27 7.94 3.10
C SER A 79 12.23 7.57 1.61
N LEU A 80 13.07 6.63 1.18
CA LEU A 80 13.16 6.18 -0.21
C LEU A 80 12.13 5.11 -0.57
N LEU A 81 11.48 4.47 0.41
CA LEU A 81 10.56 3.35 0.14
C LEU A 81 9.47 3.71 -0.87
N SER A 82 8.88 4.91 -0.74
CA SER A 82 7.81 5.38 -1.63
C SER A 82 8.29 5.52 -3.08
N GLN A 83 9.43 6.19 -3.25
CA GLN A 83 9.99 6.43 -4.59
C GLN A 83 10.44 5.12 -5.25
N ILE A 84 11.03 4.22 -4.48
CA ILE A 84 11.52 2.93 -4.97
C ILE A 84 10.34 2.03 -5.36
N GLU A 85 9.31 1.92 -4.52
CA GLU A 85 8.09 1.17 -4.83
C GLU A 85 7.47 1.67 -6.14
N ALA A 86 7.29 2.98 -6.30
CA ALA A 86 6.72 3.57 -7.51
C ALA A 86 7.55 3.25 -8.76
N ALA A 87 8.89 3.36 -8.67
CA ALA A 87 9.78 3.04 -9.79
C ALA A 87 9.71 1.55 -10.17
N LEU A 88 9.62 0.65 -9.18
CA LEU A 88 9.53 -0.79 -9.42
C LEU A 88 8.17 -1.20 -9.96
N ILE A 89 7.06 -0.63 -9.47
CA ILE A 89 5.72 -0.86 -10.03
C ILE A 89 5.67 -0.37 -11.48
N ALA A 90 6.20 0.83 -11.77
CA ALA A 90 6.23 1.36 -13.13
C ALA A 90 7.05 0.48 -14.08
N TRP A 91 8.17 -0.08 -13.61
CA TRP A 91 9.05 -0.93 -14.41
C TRP A 91 8.48 -2.34 -14.63
N PHE A 92 8.05 -3.01 -13.56
CA PHE A 92 7.61 -4.41 -13.62
C PHE A 92 6.13 -4.57 -13.98
N ASN A 93 5.34 -3.50 -13.87
CA ASN A 93 3.92 -3.47 -14.20
C ASN A 93 3.07 -4.64 -13.62
N PRO A 94 3.15 -4.92 -12.31
CA PRO A 94 2.45 -6.04 -11.69
C PRO A 94 0.91 -5.91 -11.75
N PRO A 95 0.16 -6.95 -12.18
CA PRO A 95 -1.29 -6.89 -12.37
C PRO A 95 -2.08 -6.41 -11.15
N LEU A 96 -1.73 -6.87 -9.94
CA LEU A 96 -2.51 -6.53 -8.75
C LEU A 96 -2.25 -5.10 -8.24
N ASN A 97 -1.20 -4.42 -8.72
CA ASN A 97 -1.03 -2.98 -8.49
C ASN A 97 -1.83 -2.12 -9.48
N GLN A 98 -2.30 -2.71 -10.59
CA GLN A 98 -3.11 -2.01 -11.60
C GLN A 98 -4.59 -1.96 -11.25
N THR A 99 -5.06 -2.83 -10.35
CA THR A 99 -6.47 -2.86 -9.90
C THR A 99 -6.91 -1.62 -9.11
N THR A 100 -5.99 -0.71 -8.76
CA THR A 100 -6.27 0.59 -8.14
C THR A 100 -6.25 1.78 -9.13
N ASN A 101 -5.96 1.55 -10.41
CA ASN A 101 -5.87 2.63 -11.41
C ASN A 101 -7.23 2.96 -12.06
N LEU A 102 -8.05 3.71 -11.33
CA LEU A 102 -8.97 4.65 -11.98
C LEU A 102 -8.40 6.08 -12.02
N ASN A 103 -7.28 6.36 -11.34
CA ASN A 103 -6.56 7.61 -11.49
C ASN A 103 -5.09 7.49 -10.98
N PRO A 104 -4.07 7.53 -11.86
CA PRO A 104 -2.65 7.49 -11.45
C PRO A 104 -2.19 8.72 -10.64
N PHE A 105 -3.06 9.74 -10.47
CA PHE A 105 -2.84 10.88 -9.59
C PHE A 105 -3.52 10.74 -8.21
N ALA A 106 -4.23 9.64 -7.94
CA ALA A 106 -4.91 9.44 -6.67
C ALA A 106 -3.97 8.86 -5.61
N SER A 107 -3.33 9.76 -4.86
CA SER A 107 -2.56 9.42 -3.66
C SER A 107 -3.31 9.88 -2.40
N GLY A 108 -2.76 9.62 -1.22
CA GLY A 108 -3.33 10.03 0.05
C GLY A 108 -4.74 9.49 0.29
N MET A 109 -5.58 10.32 0.91
CA MET A 109 -6.97 9.96 1.22
C MET A 109 -7.82 9.74 -0.04
N LEU A 110 -7.51 10.42 -1.15
CA LEU A 110 -8.20 10.24 -2.43
C LEU A 110 -8.00 8.83 -2.98
N GLY A 111 -6.75 8.34 -2.96
CA GLY A 111 -6.44 6.97 -3.37
C GLY A 111 -7.20 5.92 -2.57
N LEU A 112 -7.22 6.08 -1.24
CA LEU A 112 -7.99 5.19 -0.36
C LEU A 112 -9.49 5.25 -0.65
N ARG A 113 -10.04 6.44 -0.93
CA ARG A 113 -11.46 6.62 -1.24
C ARG A 113 -11.85 5.97 -2.56
N LEU A 114 -11.09 6.23 -3.62
CA LEU A 114 -11.37 5.68 -4.94
C LEU A 114 -11.22 4.15 -4.95
N ARG A 115 -10.29 3.59 -4.17
CA ARG A 115 -10.12 2.15 -4.01
C ARG A 115 -11.36 1.45 -3.46
N VAL A 116 -12.11 2.09 -2.56
CA VAL A 116 -13.38 1.55 -2.05
C VAL A 116 -14.59 1.92 -2.91
N GLY A 117 -14.38 2.61 -4.03
CA GLY A 117 -15.43 2.98 -4.99
C GLY A 117 -16.42 4.02 -4.47
N LYS A 118 -16.14 4.67 -3.34
CA LYS A 118 -17.07 5.61 -2.69
C LYS A 118 -16.87 7.04 -3.16
N ARG A 119 -17.95 7.79 -3.22
CA ARG A 119 -17.93 9.25 -3.41
C ARG A 119 -17.58 9.97 -2.11
N ALA A 120 -17.09 11.21 -2.22
CA ALA A 120 -16.77 12.03 -1.06
C ALA A 120 -18.00 12.26 -0.15
N GLU A 121 -19.20 12.33 -0.75
CA GLU A 121 -20.46 12.45 -0.03
C GLU A 121 -20.76 11.23 0.85
N GLU A 122 -20.53 10.02 0.33
CA GLU A 122 -20.80 8.76 1.05
C GLU A 122 -19.86 8.62 2.25
N ILE A 123 -18.57 8.88 2.05
CA ILE A 123 -17.58 8.92 3.13
C ILE A 123 -17.98 9.92 4.22
N ALA A 124 -18.43 11.12 3.82
CA ALA A 124 -18.79 12.17 4.75
C ALA A 124 -19.99 11.77 5.63
N VAL A 125 -21.02 11.16 5.02
CA VAL A 125 -22.19 10.62 5.73
C VAL A 125 -21.77 9.53 6.70
N GLU A 126 -20.98 8.55 6.24
CA GLU A 126 -20.55 7.44 7.08
C GLU A 126 -19.66 7.90 8.24
N LEU A 127 -18.79 8.89 8.05
CA LEU A 127 -17.94 9.42 9.11
C LEU A 127 -18.61 10.48 9.98
N GLY A 128 -19.76 11.01 9.57
CA GLY A 128 -20.43 12.13 10.25
C GLY A 128 -19.61 13.42 10.19
N VAL A 129 -18.94 13.69 9.06
CA VAL A 129 -18.16 14.91 8.82
C VAL A 129 -18.74 15.69 7.64
N ALA A 130 -18.32 16.95 7.45
CA ALA A 130 -18.74 17.72 6.28
C ALA A 130 -18.10 17.15 5.00
N VAL A 131 -18.83 17.20 3.88
CA VAL A 131 -18.30 16.78 2.56
C VAL A 131 -17.06 17.59 2.16
N SER A 132 -17.02 18.87 2.54
CA SER A 132 -15.85 19.74 2.33
C SER A 132 -14.61 19.24 3.07
N THR A 133 -14.77 18.61 4.23
CA THR A 133 -13.67 17.99 4.98
C THR A 133 -13.04 16.86 4.19
N VAL A 134 -13.86 15.96 3.63
CA VAL A 134 -13.37 14.85 2.79
C VAL A 134 -12.69 15.37 1.52
N ARG A 135 -13.26 16.39 0.87
CA ARG A 135 -12.65 17.01 -0.32
C ARG A 135 -11.31 17.68 0.00
N ASN A 136 -11.16 18.29 1.17
CA ASN A 136 -9.88 18.85 1.59
C ASN A 136 -8.83 17.75 1.81
N TRP A 137 -9.23 16.59 2.34
CA TRP A 137 -8.35 15.42 2.44
C TRP A 137 -7.94 14.88 1.07
N ASP A 138 -8.90 14.76 0.15
CA ASP A 138 -8.65 14.31 -1.22
C ASP A 138 -7.68 15.23 -1.98
N GLN A 139 -7.68 16.52 -1.64
CA GLN A 139 -6.81 17.54 -2.22
C GLN A 139 -5.51 17.74 -1.44
N LEU A 140 -5.20 16.87 -0.47
CA LEU A 140 -4.00 16.94 0.39
C LEU A 140 -3.88 18.24 1.21
N LYS A 141 -4.94 19.06 1.30
CA LYS A 141 -4.94 20.32 2.06
C LYS A 141 -4.92 20.10 3.56
N THR A 142 -5.56 19.04 4.02
CA THR A 142 -5.61 18.66 5.44
C THR A 142 -5.57 17.13 5.57
N ALA A 143 -5.13 16.65 6.73
CA ALA A 143 -5.23 15.24 7.09
C ALA A 143 -6.41 15.00 8.05
N PRO A 144 -6.96 13.78 8.11
CA PRO A 144 -7.92 13.40 9.15
C PRO A 144 -7.32 13.59 10.55
N ARG A 145 -8.00 14.38 11.40
CA ARG A 145 -7.68 14.55 12.82
C ARG A 145 -8.92 14.16 13.62
N MET A 146 -8.83 13.09 14.40
CA MET A 146 -9.98 12.52 15.11
C MET A 146 -9.56 11.70 16.32
N THR A 147 -10.54 11.38 17.17
CA THR A 147 -10.38 10.49 18.32
C THR A 147 -10.05 9.05 17.89
N PRO A 148 -9.56 8.19 18.78
CA PRO A 148 -9.31 6.77 18.45
C PRO A 148 -10.53 6.04 17.88
N VAL A 149 -11.73 6.31 18.41
CA VAL A 149 -12.99 5.74 17.89
C VAL A 149 -13.28 6.26 16.49
N GLY A 150 -13.08 7.55 16.24
CA GLY A 150 -13.21 8.13 14.91
C GLY A 150 -12.23 7.52 13.92
N LEU A 151 -10.98 7.31 14.35
CA LEU A 151 -9.93 6.70 13.54
C LEU A 151 -10.27 5.26 13.16
N GLN A 152 -10.76 4.47 14.11
CA GLN A 152 -11.22 3.10 13.83
C GLN A 152 -12.36 3.10 12.81
N LYS A 153 -13.34 4.00 12.95
CA LYS A 153 -14.43 4.15 11.99
C LYS A 153 -13.89 4.54 10.60
N LEU A 154 -12.93 5.46 10.55
CA LEU A 154 -12.28 5.86 9.30
C LEU A 154 -11.58 4.68 8.63
N MET A 155 -10.83 3.87 9.38
CA MET A 155 -10.20 2.65 8.86
C MET A 155 -11.21 1.67 8.25
N GLN A 156 -12.36 1.50 8.91
CA GLN A 156 -13.45 0.64 8.42
C GLN A 156 -14.09 1.19 7.14
N VAL A 157 -14.45 2.48 7.14
CA VAL A 157 -15.14 3.14 6.01
C VAL A 157 -14.28 3.14 4.74
N TYR A 158 -12.96 3.37 4.90
CA TYR A 158 -11.98 3.35 3.82
C TYR A 158 -11.39 1.97 3.55
N ASN A 159 -11.82 0.94 4.29
CA ASN A 159 -11.26 -0.42 4.25
C ASN A 159 -9.72 -0.39 4.15
N CYS A 160 -9.08 0.29 5.10
CA CYS A 160 -7.65 0.55 5.10
C CYS A 160 -7.00 0.21 6.42
N THR A 161 -5.71 -0.08 6.39
CA THR A 161 -4.92 -0.33 7.61
C THR A 161 -4.37 0.96 8.19
N PHE A 162 -3.93 0.90 9.44
CA PHE A 162 -3.30 2.06 10.10
C PHE A 162 -2.08 2.55 9.31
N ASP A 163 -1.23 1.64 8.81
CA ASP A 163 -0.06 2.02 8.00
C ASP A 163 -0.42 2.78 6.71
N GLU A 164 -1.52 2.41 6.05
CA GLU A 164 -2.00 3.09 4.84
C GLU A 164 -2.50 4.50 5.17
N LEU A 165 -3.10 4.69 6.35
CA LEU A 165 -3.47 6.02 6.84
C LEU A 165 -2.28 6.86 7.25
N VAL A 166 -1.26 6.26 7.87
CA VAL A 166 0.00 6.95 8.18
C VAL A 166 0.65 7.43 6.89
N GLN A 167 0.70 6.56 5.87
CA GLN A 167 1.24 6.91 4.57
C GLN A 167 0.45 8.04 3.91
N ALA A 168 -0.89 7.96 3.92
CA ALA A 168 -1.75 9.03 3.39
C ALA A 168 -1.56 10.35 4.12
N LYS A 169 -1.31 10.33 5.43
CA LYS A 169 -1.02 11.52 6.22
C LYS A 169 0.33 12.13 5.87
N LEU A 170 1.39 11.32 5.78
CA LEU A 170 2.73 11.79 5.41
C LEU A 170 2.72 12.49 4.04
N GLU A 171 1.90 12.02 3.11
CA GLU A 171 1.75 12.67 1.80
C GLU A 171 1.15 14.07 1.89
N SER A 172 0.16 14.29 2.77
CA SER A 172 -0.40 15.64 2.99
C SER A 172 0.56 16.61 3.69
N GLU A 173 1.59 16.11 4.38
CA GLU A 173 2.59 16.94 5.07
C GLU A 173 3.74 17.37 4.14
N ASN A 174 3.85 16.76 2.96
CA ASN A 174 4.91 17.00 1.98
C ASN A 174 4.46 17.85 0.76
N VAL A 175 3.25 18.44 0.82
CA VAL A 175 2.60 19.21 -0.26
C VAL A 175 2.46 20.68 0.09
#